data_AF-A0A816BGT0-F1
#
_entry.id   AF-A0A816BGT0-F1
#
_cell.length_a   1.000
_cell.length_b   1.000
_cell.length_c   1.000
_cell.angle_alpha   90.00
_cell.angle_beta   90.00
_cell.angle_gamma   90.00
#
_symmetry.space_group_name_H-M   'P 1'
#
loop_
_entity.id
_entity.type
_entity.pdbx_description
1 polymer ?
#
loop_
_entity_poly.entity_id
_entity_poly.type
_entity_poly.pdbx_seq_one_letter_code
_entity_poly.pdbx_strand_id
1 'polypeptide(L)'
;HLPVNLVASFAKRLARLALLIPQYDQCLIITFIYNLCIRHPQIRIMIDRQPSQSTDPIKDNYLSEEIDPNKTNAIDSSLWEIETLTHHHHPDVATCALAFTSLRKINSERDIHDLLEIDYDEMFEHDINRRIRSRKTKDKTKTTTECPINYNVTVNLFD
;
A
#
# COMPACT_ATOMS: atom_id res chain seq x y z
N HIS A 1 5.61 24.15 -16.70
CA HIS A 1 6.52 23.56 -15.70
C HIS A 1 5.94 23.79 -14.32
N LEU A 2 5.67 22.74 -13.55
CA LEU A 2 5.21 22.84 -12.16
C LEU A 2 6.43 22.93 -11.23
N PRO A 3 6.43 23.80 -10.21
CA PRO A 3 7.53 23.90 -9.26
C PRO A 3 7.64 22.64 -8.41
N VAL A 4 8.87 22.21 -8.10
CA VAL A 4 9.16 20.98 -7.36
C VAL A 4 8.56 21.01 -5.96
N ASN A 5 8.66 22.15 -5.28
CA ASN A 5 8.15 22.31 -3.92
C ASN A 5 6.64 22.13 -3.85
N LEU A 6 5.91 22.57 -4.87
CA LEU A 6 4.47 22.35 -4.99
C LEU A 6 4.16 20.85 -5.07
N VAL A 7 4.83 20.12 -5.96
CA VAL A 7 4.60 18.67 -6.11
C VAL A 7 4.99 17.92 -4.83
N ALA A 8 6.12 18.28 -4.22
CA ALA A 8 6.57 17.70 -2.95
C ALA A 8 5.55 17.93 -1.83
N SER A 9 5.04 19.16 -1.70
CA SER A 9 4.03 19.49 -0.70
C SER A 9 2.73 18.72 -0.90
N PHE A 10 2.30 18.55 -2.15
CA PHE A 10 1.10 17.78 -2.49
C PHE A 10 1.29 16.31 -2.16
N ALA A 11 2.42 15.71 -2.56
CA ALA A 11 2.76 14.33 -2.22
C ALA A 11 2.81 14.10 -0.70
N LYS A 12 3.43 15.00 0.06
CA LYS A 12 3.52 14.90 1.52
C LYS A 12 2.16 15.05 2.21
N ARG A 13 1.31 15.98 1.76
CA ARG A 13 -0.07 16.12 2.27
C ARG A 13 -0.90 14.87 1.98
N LEU A 14 -0.83 14.34 0.76
CA LEU A 14 -1.50 13.10 0.40
C LEU A 14 -1.00 11.91 1.21
N ALA A 15 0.31 11.81 1.46
CA ALA A 15 0.89 10.74 2.27
C ALA A 15 0.36 10.78 3.72
N ARG A 16 0.20 11.98 4.31
CA ARG A 16 -0.44 12.13 5.62
C ARG A 16 -1.92 11.78 5.61
N LEU A 17 -2.65 12.19 4.56
CA LEU A 17 -4.05 11.79 4.40
C LEU A 17 -4.18 10.27 4.23
N ALA A 18 -3.22 9.61 3.57
CA ALA A 18 -3.21 8.17 3.39
C ALA A 18 -3.27 7.38 4.72
N LEU A 19 -2.79 7.95 5.83
CA LEU A 19 -2.88 7.31 7.14
C LEU A 19 -4.28 7.40 7.79
N LEU A 20 -5.12 8.33 7.32
CA LEU A 20 -6.45 8.60 7.90
C LEU A 20 -7.58 8.03 7.05
N ILE A 21 -7.37 7.91 5.73
CA ILE A 21 -8.38 7.41 4.80
C ILE A 21 -8.60 5.90 4.94
N PRO A 22 -9.76 5.41 4.49
CA PRO A 22 -10.05 3.99 4.43
C PRO A 22 -9.16 3.17 3.50
N GLN A 23 -9.14 1.85 3.70
CA GLN A 23 -8.18 0.92 3.10
C GLN A 23 -8.22 0.87 1.56
N TYR A 24 -9.38 1.03 0.94
CA TYR A 24 -9.50 0.99 -0.54
C TYR A 24 -8.86 2.25 -1.15
N ASP A 25 -9.18 3.43 -0.62
CA ASP A 25 -8.60 4.71 -1.03
C ASP A 25 -7.09 4.79 -0.74
N GLN A 26 -6.58 4.05 0.26
CA GLN A 26 -5.14 4.00 0.53
C GLN A 26 -4.34 3.53 -0.68
N CYS A 27 -4.76 2.43 -1.33
CA CYS A 27 -4.09 1.91 -2.53
C CYS A 27 -4.07 2.95 -3.66
N LEU A 28 -5.18 3.66 -3.84
CA LEU A 28 -5.32 4.73 -4.83
C LEU A 28 -4.32 5.87 -4.57
N ILE A 29 -4.30 6.40 -3.34
CA ILE A 29 -3.40 7.50 -2.97
C ILE A 29 -1.93 7.08 -3.05
N ILE A 30 -1.58 5.87 -2.59
CA ILE A 30 -0.22 5.32 -2.68
C ILE A 30 0.23 5.24 -4.15
N THR A 31 -0.62 4.69 -5.02
CA THR A 31 -0.33 4.55 -6.46
C THR A 31 -0.22 5.91 -7.15
N PHE A 32 -1.05 6.87 -6.75
CA PHE A 32 -0.98 8.23 -7.26
C PHE A 32 0.34 8.92 -6.86
N ILE A 33 0.75 8.83 -5.59
CA ILE A 33 2.05 9.35 -5.12
C ILE A 33 3.21 8.66 -5.85
N TYR A 34 3.11 7.36 -6.08
CA TYR A 34 4.11 6.60 -6.83
C TYR A 34 4.29 7.17 -8.25
N ASN A 35 3.19 7.44 -8.94
CA ASN A 35 3.21 8.04 -10.27
C ASN A 35 3.76 9.48 -10.24
N LEU A 36 3.50 10.27 -9.19
CA LEU A 36 4.13 11.58 -9.01
C LEU A 36 5.66 11.48 -8.90
N CYS A 37 6.17 10.49 -8.16
CA CYS A 37 7.62 10.27 -8.04
C CYS A 37 8.28 9.86 -9.36
N ILE A 38 7.55 9.14 -10.22
CA ILE A 38 8.03 8.77 -11.57
C ILE A 38 8.09 9.99 -12.48
N ARG A 39 7.03 10.82 -12.50
CA ARG A 39 6.96 12.03 -13.34
C ARG A 39 7.93 13.13 -12.87
N HIS A 40 8.19 13.20 -11.56
CA HIS A 40 9.05 14.20 -10.95
C HIS A 40 10.18 13.54 -10.15
N PRO A 41 11.29 13.13 -10.79
CA PRO A 41 12.38 12.42 -10.09
C PRO A 41 13.05 13.27 -9.00
N GLN A 42 12.89 14.59 -9.02
CA GLN A 42 13.44 15.50 -8.01
C GLN A 42 12.82 15.28 -6.61
N ILE A 43 11.55 14.86 -6.51
CA ILE A 43 10.89 14.60 -5.22
C ILE A 43 11.27 13.23 -4.62
N ARG A 44 11.98 12.40 -5.39
CA ARG A 44 12.38 11.04 -4.98
C ARG A 44 13.33 11.04 -3.78
N ILE A 45 14.03 12.15 -3.52
CA ILE A 45 14.89 12.33 -2.35
C ILE A 45 14.12 12.19 -1.02
N MET A 46 12.79 12.37 -1.04
CA MET A 46 11.92 12.20 0.12
C MET A 46 11.70 10.73 0.50
N ILE A 47 12.00 9.79 -0.41
CA ILE A 47 11.92 8.34 -0.16
C ILE A 47 13.30 7.81 0.24
N ASP A 48 14.29 8.07 -0.61
CA ASP A 48 15.65 7.53 -0.47
C ASP A 48 16.64 8.64 -0.07
N ARG A 49 16.55 9.13 1.17
CA ARG A 49 17.53 10.09 1.68
C ARG A 49 18.80 9.34 2.13
N GLN A 50 19.94 9.74 1.61
CA GLN A 50 21.23 9.25 2.10
C GLN A 50 21.45 9.75 3.54
N PRO A 51 21.88 8.89 4.47
CA PRO A 51 22.11 9.31 5.85
C PRO A 51 23.20 10.38 5.87
N SER A 52 22.91 11.53 6.47
CA SER A 52 23.93 12.53 6.74
C SER A 52 24.88 11.98 7.81
N GLN A 53 26.18 12.24 7.66
CA GLN A 53 27.20 11.83 8.64
C GLN A 53 27.11 12.60 9.97
N SER A 54 26.12 13.49 10.10
CA SER A 54 25.84 14.27 11.31
C SER A 54 25.22 13.39 12.40
N THR A 55 25.72 13.52 13.63
CA THR A 55 25.20 12.85 14.82
C THR A 55 23.89 13.45 15.37
N ASP A 56 23.37 14.50 14.73
CA ASP A 56 22.18 15.20 15.18
C ASP A 56 20.90 14.37 14.92
N PRO A 57 19.91 14.42 15.83
CA PRO A 57 18.65 13.73 15.63
C PRO A 57 17.94 14.26 14.39
N ILE A 58 17.49 13.34 13.52
CA ILE A 58 16.74 13.67 12.30
C ILE A 58 15.42 14.33 12.70
N LYS A 59 15.30 15.63 12.45
CA LYS A 59 14.07 16.39 12.64
C LYS A 59 13.37 16.59 11.29
N ASP A 60 12.07 16.28 11.24
CA ASP A 60 11.23 16.59 10.08
C ASP A 60 10.92 18.10 10.04
N ASN A 61 11.25 18.75 8.91
CA ASN A 61 11.08 20.18 8.69
C ASN A 61 9.76 20.56 8.01
N TYR A 62 8.88 19.58 7.76
CA TYR A 62 7.59 19.81 7.10
C TYR A 62 6.60 20.62 7.96
N LEU A 63 6.03 21.67 7.37
CA LEU A 63 5.01 22.54 7.98
C LEU A 63 3.62 22.17 7.47
N SER A 64 2.79 21.52 8.30
CA SER A 64 1.44 21.08 7.90
C SER A 64 0.40 22.20 7.81
N GLU A 65 0.53 23.20 8.68
CA GLU A 65 -0.42 24.32 8.78
C GLU A 65 -0.14 25.42 7.75
N GLU A 66 0.95 25.31 7.00
CA GLU A 66 1.29 26.27 5.96
C GLU A 66 0.32 26.17 4.78
N ILE A 67 -0.24 27.32 4.38
CA ILE A 67 -1.26 27.42 3.34
C ILE A 67 -0.58 27.46 1.97
N ASP A 68 0.56 28.14 1.83
CA ASP A 68 1.31 28.20 0.58
C ASP A 68 2.09 26.90 0.37
N PRO A 69 1.72 26.05 -0.61
CA PRO A 69 2.39 24.78 -0.84
C PRO A 69 3.89 24.93 -1.09
N ASN A 70 4.34 26.06 -1.65
CA ASN A 70 5.75 26.29 -1.96
C ASN A 70 6.61 26.53 -0.72
N LYS A 71 6.00 26.85 0.44
CA LYS A 71 6.68 27.21 1.70
C LYS A 71 6.59 26.14 2.78
N THR A 72 5.98 25.00 2.47
CA THR A 72 5.79 23.87 3.42
C THR A 72 7.09 23.13 3.79
N ASN A 73 8.19 23.38 3.08
CA ASN A 73 9.47 22.66 3.21
C ASN A 73 9.36 21.12 3.06
N ALA A 74 8.36 20.65 2.31
CA ALA A 74 8.14 19.22 2.11
C ALA A 74 9.30 18.50 1.43
N ILE A 75 10.04 19.16 0.54
CA ILE A 75 11.16 18.56 -0.18
C ILE A 75 12.31 18.11 0.76
N ASP A 76 12.45 18.78 1.90
CA ASP A 76 13.44 18.46 2.91
C ASP A 76 12.96 17.42 3.93
N SER A 77 11.70 17.02 3.84
CA SER A 77 11.06 15.98 4.65
C SER A 77 11.13 14.60 3.99
N SER A 78 10.86 13.56 4.77
CA SER A 78 10.78 12.18 4.30
C SER A 78 9.34 11.67 4.27
N LEU A 79 9.01 10.75 3.36
CA LEU A 79 7.67 10.13 3.24
C LEU A 79 7.53 8.90 4.16
N TRP A 80 7.75 9.06 5.46
CA TRP A 80 7.63 7.98 6.44
C TRP A 80 6.22 7.39 6.56
N GLU A 81 5.21 8.15 6.14
CA GLU A 81 3.83 7.68 6.09
C GLU A 81 3.70 6.48 5.13
N ILE A 82 4.38 6.51 3.98
CA ILE A 82 4.39 5.37 3.03
C ILE A 82 5.15 4.17 3.62
N GLU A 83 6.28 4.42 4.28
CA GLU A 83 7.04 3.36 4.96
C GLU A 83 6.18 2.67 6.03
N THR A 84 5.40 3.44 6.78
CA THR A 84 4.47 2.90 7.79
C THR A 84 3.39 2.01 7.15
N LEU A 85 2.88 2.41 5.97
CA LEU A 85 1.87 1.64 5.22
C LEU A 85 2.40 0.32 4.65
N THR A 86 3.72 0.11 4.57
CA THR A 86 4.28 -1.20 4.20
C THR A 86 3.95 -2.30 5.21
N HIS A 87 3.68 -1.93 6.46
CA HIS A 87 3.30 -2.83 7.55
C HIS A 87 1.79 -2.79 7.83
N HIS A 88 0.98 -2.37 6.85
CA HIS A 88 -0.46 -2.28 7.00
C HIS A 88 -1.12 -3.67 7.16
N HIS A 89 -2.23 -3.74 7.89
CA HIS A 89 -2.94 -4.99 8.16
C HIS A 89 -3.46 -5.67 6.88
N HIS A 90 -3.91 -4.87 5.91
CA HIS A 90 -4.39 -5.40 4.62
C HIS A 90 -3.22 -5.64 3.66
N PRO A 91 -3.08 -6.86 3.11
CA PRO A 91 -1.91 -7.24 2.32
C PRO A 91 -1.80 -6.51 0.97
N ASP A 92 -2.93 -6.07 0.39
CA ASP A 92 -2.89 -5.39 -0.92
C ASP A 92 -2.34 -3.97 -0.76
N VAL A 93 -2.74 -3.26 0.31
CA VAL A 93 -2.16 -1.95 0.68
C VAL A 93 -0.67 -2.06 0.96
N ALA A 94 -0.25 -3.06 1.75
CA ALA A 94 1.15 -3.31 2.04
C ALA A 94 1.95 -3.57 0.74
N THR A 95 1.40 -4.35 -0.19
CA THR A 95 2.01 -4.61 -1.50
C THR A 95 2.14 -3.35 -2.35
N CYS A 96 1.11 -2.51 -2.36
CA CYS A 96 1.12 -1.21 -3.06
C CYS A 96 2.25 -0.31 -2.53
N ALA A 97 2.40 -0.23 -1.21
CA ALA A 97 3.45 0.55 -0.54
C ALA A 97 4.86 -0.05 -0.81
N LEU A 98 5.02 -1.37 -0.74
CA LEU A 98 6.30 -2.05 -0.99
C LEU A 98 6.86 -1.80 -2.40
N ALA A 99 6.01 -1.48 -3.37
CA ALA A 99 6.47 -1.13 -4.70
C ALA A 99 7.22 0.22 -4.77
N PHE A 100 7.23 1.03 -3.69
CA PHE A 100 8.16 2.15 -3.56
C PHE A 100 9.62 1.69 -3.41
N THR A 101 9.87 0.54 -2.78
CA THR A 101 11.22 -0.04 -2.68
C THR A 101 11.78 -0.43 -4.05
N SER A 102 10.92 -0.88 -4.97
CA SER A 102 11.32 -1.27 -6.33
C SER A 102 11.43 -0.09 -7.31
N LEU A 103 11.04 1.11 -6.90
CA LEU A 103 11.09 2.35 -7.71
C LEU A 103 12.51 2.66 -8.23
N ARG A 104 13.56 2.10 -7.62
CA ARG A 104 14.97 2.25 -8.10
C ARG A 104 15.25 1.48 -9.38
N LYS A 105 14.53 0.40 -9.58
CA LYS A 105 14.75 -0.54 -10.69
C LYS A 105 13.72 -0.37 -11.79
N ILE A 106 12.48 -0.05 -11.41
CA ILE A 106 11.33 0.02 -12.31
C ILE A 106 10.81 1.46 -12.30
N ASN A 107 10.95 2.14 -13.43
CA ASN A 107 10.42 3.48 -13.67
C ASN A 107 9.24 3.40 -14.66
N SER A 108 8.20 2.65 -14.28
CA SER A 108 6.97 2.54 -15.08
C SER A 108 5.80 3.02 -14.24
N GLU A 109 5.00 3.92 -14.79
CA GLU A 109 3.75 4.34 -14.16
C GLU A 109 2.82 3.13 -14.00
N ARG A 110 1.99 3.18 -12.96
CA ARG A 110 0.94 2.21 -12.71
C ARG A 110 -0.40 2.79 -13.10
N ASP A 111 -1.23 1.98 -13.74
CA ASP A 111 -2.60 2.37 -14.04
C ASP A 111 -3.39 2.53 -12.74
N ILE A 112 -4.24 3.55 -12.72
CA ILE A 112 -5.08 3.92 -11.59
C ILE A 112 -6.55 3.61 -11.89
N HIS A 113 -6.92 3.39 -13.16
CA HIS A 113 -8.31 3.23 -13.57
C HIS A 113 -9.03 2.14 -12.77
N ASP A 114 -8.42 0.95 -12.69
CA ASP A 114 -8.95 -0.19 -11.92
C ASP A 114 -9.13 0.12 -10.43
N LEU A 115 -8.31 1.02 -9.86
CA LEU A 115 -8.39 1.38 -8.44
C LEU A 115 -9.51 2.38 -8.14
N LEU A 116 -9.98 3.12 -9.15
CA LEU A 116 -11.03 4.12 -8.99
C LEU A 116 -12.44 3.52 -9.01
N GLU A 117 -12.58 2.33 -9.59
CA GLU A 117 -13.88 1.66 -9.74
C GLU A 117 -14.23 0.77 -8.53
N ILE A 118 -13.26 0.49 -7.67
CA ILE A 118 -13.45 -0.45 -6.55
C ILE A 118 -14.22 0.21 -5.42
N ASP A 119 -15.40 -0.32 -5.17
CA ASP A 119 -16.16 -0.05 -3.97
C ASP A 119 -15.79 -1.00 -2.83
N TYR A 120 -16.17 -0.62 -1.61
CA TYR A 120 -15.95 -1.44 -0.42
C TYR A 120 -16.58 -2.84 -0.50
N ASP A 121 -17.77 -2.92 -1.09
CA ASP A 121 -18.50 -4.18 -1.23
C ASP A 121 -17.72 -5.15 -2.14
N GLU A 122 -17.18 -4.64 -3.25
CA GLU A 122 -16.34 -5.42 -4.15
C GLU A 122 -15.03 -5.86 -3.49
N MET A 123 -14.38 -4.99 -2.72
CA MET A 123 -13.18 -5.34 -1.95
C MET A 123 -13.47 -6.45 -0.93
N PHE A 124 -14.61 -6.38 -0.25
CA PHE A 124 -15.02 -7.40 0.71
C PHE A 124 -15.28 -8.75 0.04
N GLU A 125 -16.00 -8.75 -1.08
CA GLU A 125 -16.23 -9.96 -1.88
C GLU A 125 -14.91 -10.54 -2.41
N HIS A 126 -13.99 -9.68 -2.86
CA HIS A 126 -12.65 -10.09 -3.29
C HIS A 126 -11.89 -10.79 -2.15
N ASP A 127 -11.94 -10.25 -0.94
CA ASP A 127 -11.29 -10.84 0.24
C ASP A 127 -11.88 -12.19 0.64
N ILE A 128 -13.21 -12.33 0.61
CA ILE A 128 -13.89 -13.60 0.85
C ILE A 128 -13.45 -14.63 -0.20
N ASN A 129 -13.52 -14.26 -1.48
CA ASN A 129 -13.20 -15.15 -2.58
C ASN A 129 -11.72 -15.57 -2.55
N ARG A 130 -10.82 -14.65 -2.21
CA ARG A 130 -9.39 -14.94 -2.02
C ARG A 130 -9.18 -15.99 -0.93
N ARG A 131 -9.87 -15.88 0.21
CA ARG A 131 -9.80 -16.88 1.29
C ARG A 131 -10.36 -18.23 0.88
N ILE A 132 -11.49 -18.26 0.18
CA ILE A 132 -12.09 -19.51 -0.34
C ILE A 132 -11.11 -20.20 -1.31
N ARG A 133 -10.50 -19.46 -2.23
CA ARG A 133 -9.50 -19.99 -3.18
C ARG A 133 -8.28 -20.54 -2.44
N SER A 134 -7.76 -19.83 -1.45
CA SER A 134 -6.63 -20.29 -0.61
C SER A 134 -6.93 -21.57 0.18
N ARG A 135 -8.19 -21.77 0.61
CA ARG A 135 -8.61 -23.03 1.25
C ARG A 135 -8.67 -24.18 0.25
N LYS A 136 -9.29 -23.95 -0.92
CA LYS A 136 -9.37 -24.95 -1.99
C LYS A 136 -7.98 -25.44 -2.46
N THR A 137 -6.98 -24.57 -2.52
CA THR A 137 -5.62 -24.96 -2.88
C THR A 137 -4.96 -25.81 -1.79
N LYS A 138 -5.20 -25.51 -0.51
CA LYS A 138 -4.69 -26.31 0.62
C LYS A 138 -5.32 -27.71 0.70
N ASP A 139 -6.60 -27.87 0.33
CA ASP A 139 -7.25 -29.17 0.33
C ASP A 139 -6.79 -30.06 -0.83
N LYS A 140 -6.50 -29.48 -2.00
CA LYS A 140 -5.88 -30.21 -3.13
C LYS A 140 -4.47 -30.71 -2.81
N THR A 141 -3.72 -29.99 -1.98
CA THR A 141 -2.39 -30.44 -1.52
C THR A 141 -2.44 -31.48 -0.40
N LYS A 142 -3.62 -31.76 0.17
CA LYS A 142 -3.82 -32.77 1.23
C LYS A 142 -4.44 -34.08 0.74
N THR A 143 -4.79 -34.20 -0.55
CA THR A 143 -5.42 -35.41 -1.09
C THR A 143 -4.43 -36.54 -1.46
N THR A 144 -3.15 -36.43 -1.06
CA THR A 144 -2.16 -37.53 -1.21
C THR A 144 -1.54 -37.90 0.13
N THR A 145 -2.36 -38.23 1.12
CA THR A 145 -2.02 -39.26 2.12
C THR A 145 -3.35 -39.85 2.57
N GLU A 146 -3.71 -40.99 1.98
CA GLU A 146 -4.76 -41.86 2.49
C GLU A 146 -4.44 -42.22 3.95
N CYS A 147 -5.40 -42.01 4.85
CA CYS A 147 -5.50 -42.72 6.11
C CYS A 147 -6.76 -43.58 6.03
N PRO A 148 -6.67 -44.91 6.19
CA PRO A 148 -7.83 -45.78 6.00
C PRO A 148 -8.60 -45.85 7.31
N ILE A 149 -9.67 -45.07 7.46
CA ILE A 149 -10.68 -45.38 8.46
C ILE A 149 -12.06 -45.21 7.83
N ASN A 150 -12.66 -46.36 7.57
CA ASN A 150 -14.00 -46.51 7.03
C ASN A 150 -14.99 -46.39 8.19
N TYR A 151 -15.81 -45.34 8.21
CA TYR A 151 -16.98 -45.27 9.09
C TYR A 151 -18.23 -45.37 8.23
N ASN A 152 -18.71 -46.61 8.06
CA ASN A 152 -20.09 -46.86 7.69
C ASN A 152 -20.93 -46.74 8.96
N VAL A 153 -21.73 -45.68 9.07
CA VAL A 153 -22.85 -45.65 10.03
C VAL A 153 -24.10 -45.24 9.26
N THR A 154 -24.87 -46.24 8.87
CA THR A 154 -26.28 -46.08 8.49
C THR A 154 -27.08 -45.81 9.77
N VAL A 155 -27.67 -44.62 9.88
CA VAL A 155 -28.75 -44.35 10.84
C VAL A 155 -30.06 -44.36 10.07
N ASN A 156 -30.79 -45.46 10.20
CA ASN A 156 -32.20 -45.59 9.88
C ASN A 156 -32.93 -46.08 11.14
N LEU A 157 -34.18 -45.64 11.27
CA LEU A 157 -35.21 -45.91 12.30
C LEU A 157 -35.11 -45.09 13.59
N PHE A 158 -36.14 -44.28 13.84
CA PHE A 158 -37.40 -44.63 14.54
C PHE A 158 -38.51 -43.70 13.98
N ASP A 159 -39.61 -44.21 13.41
CA ASP A 159 -40.90 -44.42 14.09
C ASP A 159 -40.84 -44.83 15.57
#